data_AF-A0A968WTG1-F1
#
_entry.id   AF-A0A968WTG1-F1
#
_cell.length_a   1.000
_cell.length_b   1.000
_cell.length_c   1.000
_cell.angle_alpha   90.00
_cell.angle_beta   90.00
_cell.angle_gamma   90.00
#
_symmetry.space_group_name_H-M   'P 1'
#
loop_
_entity.id
_entity.type
_entity.pdbx_description
1 polymer ?
#
loop_
_entity_poly.entity_id
_entity_poly.type
_entity_poly.pdbx_seq_one_letter_code
_entity_poly.pdbx_strand_id
1 'polypeptide(L)' 'MQSVYIETTIPSYLAARVSKDPMMKLRQKMTRDWWQIEKNQFYLYSSIFVSDEAAGGDKIAAVSENAIS' A
#
# COMPACT_ATOMS: atom_id res chain seq x y z
N MET A 1 -15.87 -10.91 2.55
CA MET A 1 -14.67 -10.19 2.07
C MET A 1 -13.62 -10.27 3.16
N GLN A 2 -12.39 -10.65 2.84
CA GLN A 2 -11.31 -10.80 3.82
C GLN A 2 -10.58 -9.46 4.00
N SER A 3 -10.01 -9.25 5.19
CA SER A 3 -9.20 -8.06 5.48
C SER A 3 -7.72 -8.37 5.31
N VAL A 4 -6.98 -7.51 4.62
CA VAL A 4 -5.54 -7.67 4.36
C VAL A 4 -4.79 -6.46 4.90
N TYR A 5 -3.79 -6.72 5.74
CA TYR A 5 -2.85 -5.71 6.18
C TYR A 5 -1.85 -5.41 5.05
N ILE A 6 -1.70 -4.13 4.74
CA ILE A 6 -0.75 -3.60 3.77
C ILE A 6 0.45 -3.06 4.52
N GLU A 7 1.56 -3.78 4.38
CA GLU A 7 2.90 -3.34 4.80
C GLU A 7 3.30 -2.02 4.13
N THR A 8 4.05 -1.19 4.83
CA THR A 8 4.42 0.18 4.39
C THR A 8 5.20 0.20 3.08
N THR A 9 5.88 -0.90 2.75
CA THR A 9 6.63 -1.09 1.50
C THR A 9 5.75 -1.12 0.25
N ILE A 10 4.49 -1.54 0.37
CA ILE A 10 3.56 -1.64 -0.75
C ILE A 10 3.25 -0.24 -1.32
N PRO A 11 2.79 0.74 -0.53
CA PRO A 11 2.70 2.14 -0.94
C PRO A 11 3.99 2.69 -1.54
N SER A 12 5.16 2.41 -0.94
CA SER A 12 6.45 2.88 -1.48
C SER A 12 6.70 2.34 -2.88
N TYR A 13 6.41 1.06 -3.16
CA TYR A 13 6.54 0.49 -4.51
C TYR A 13 5.53 1.06 -5.52
N LEU A 14 4.33 1.42 -5.07
CA LEU A 14 3.30 2.05 -5.91
C LEU A 14 3.66 3.50 -6.25
N ALA A 15 4.16 4.27 -5.29
CA ALA A 15 4.49 5.69 -5.46
C ALA A 15 5.87 5.91 -6.11
N ALA A 16 6.83 5.02 -5.89
CA ALA A 16 8.18 5.17 -6.43
C ALA A 16 8.21 5.10 -7.95
N ARG A 17 9.13 5.87 -8.55
CA ARG A 17 9.50 5.73 -9.97
C ARG A 17 10.02 4.32 -10.24
N VAL A 18 9.83 3.84 -11.47
CA VAL A 18 10.35 2.53 -11.89
C VAL A 18 11.86 2.48 -11.66
N SER A 19 12.30 1.52 -10.86
CA SER A 19 13.71 1.34 -10.54
C SER A 19 14.51 0.87 -11.75
N LYS A 20 15.78 1.29 -11.82
CA LYS A 20 16.75 0.77 -12.78
C LYS A 20 17.31 -0.60 -12.34
N ASP A 21 17.22 -0.90 -11.05
CA ASP A 21 17.58 -2.21 -10.51
C ASP A 21 16.54 -3.27 -10.96
N PRO A 22 16.95 -4.36 -11.63
CA PRO A 22 16.02 -5.36 -12.15
C PRO A 22 15.14 -6.03 -11.08
N MET A 23 15.70 -6.30 -9.89
CA MET A 23 14.96 -6.94 -8.81
C MET A 23 13.93 -6.00 -8.21
N MET A 24 14.31 -4.74 -8.00
CA MET A 24 13.39 -3.73 -7.51
C MET A 24 12.28 -3.43 -8.53
N LYS A 25 12.62 -3.36 -9.82
CA LYS A 25 11.66 -3.21 -10.92
C LYS A 25 10.64 -4.35 -10.94
N LEU A 26 11.09 -5.59 -10.73
CA LEU A 26 10.21 -6.74 -10.67
C LEU A 26 9.25 -6.67 -9.47
N ARG A 27 9.75 -6.31 -8.28
CA ARG A 27 8.91 -6.10 -7.09
C ARG A 27 7.85 -5.02 -7.31
N GLN A 28 8.26 -3.86 -7.83
CA GLN A 28 7.33 -2.79 -8.18
C GLN A 28 6.27 -3.24 -9.17
N LYS A 29 6.65 -4.04 -10.18
CA LYS A 29 5.70 -4.60 -11.14
C LYS A 29 4.69 -5.53 -10.46
N MET A 30 5.16 -6.52 -9.70
CA MET A 30 4.27 -7.46 -9.00
C MET A 30 3.28 -6.74 -8.07
N THR A 31 3.78 -5.75 -7.32
CA THR A 31 2.94 -4.94 -6.43
C THR A 31 1.89 -4.14 -7.21
N ARG A 32 2.25 -3.52 -8.34
CA ARG A 32 1.30 -2.79 -9.20
C ARG A 32 0.26 -3.71 -9.83
N ASP A 33 0.69 -4.87 -10.34
CA ASP A 33 -0.20 -5.85 -10.97
C ASP A 33 -1.25 -6.34 -9.95
N TRP A 34 -0.80 -6.75 -8.75
CA TRP A 34 -1.71 -7.16 -7.68
C TRP A 34 -2.65 -6.01 -7.26
N TRP A 35 -2.12 -4.79 -7.10
CA TRP A 35 -2.94 -3.64 -6.71
C TRP A 35 -4.04 -3.34 -7.72
N GLN A 36 -3.77 -3.49 -9.02
CA GLN A 36 -4.76 -3.23 -10.06
C GLN A 36 -5.84 -4.31 -10.13
N ILE A 37 -5.48 -5.57 -9.93
CA ILE A 37 -6.36 -6.71 -10.17
C ILE A 37 -7.13 -7.10 -8.90
N GLU A 38 -6.46 -7.13 -7.76
CA GLU A 38 -6.92 -7.86 -6.58
C GLU A 38 -7.40 -6.95 -5.44
N LYS A 39 -6.94 -5.68 -5.37
CA LYS A 39 -7.20 -4.81 -4.20
C LYS A 39 -8.67 -4.67 -3.84
N ASN A 40 -9.57 -4.70 -4.83
CA ASN A 40 -11.00 -4.50 -4.65
C ASN A 40 -11.70 -5.73 -4.05
N GLN A 41 -11.00 -6.87 -3.96
CA GLN A 41 -11.51 -8.09 -3.35
C GLN A 41 -11.32 -8.12 -1.82
N PHE A 42 -10.65 -7.11 -1.26
CA PHE A 42 -10.25 -7.08 0.15
C PHE A 42 -10.60 -5.76 0.84
N TYR A 43 -10.76 -5.83 2.16
CA TYR A 43 -10.69 -4.64 3.01
C TYR A 43 -9.23 -4.38 3.38
N LEU A 44 -8.65 -3.33 2.82
CA LEU A 44 -7.24 -2.98 3.03
C LEU A 44 -7.06 -2.04 4.22
N TYR A 45 -6.07 -2.33 5.06
CA TYR A 45 -5.67 -1.49 6.19
C TYR A 45 -4.14 -1.46 6.31
N SER A 46 -3.55 -0.40 6.84
CA SER A 46 -2.08 -0.22 6.96
C SER A 46 -1.70 0.46 8.26
N SER A 47 -0.43 0.37 8.68
CA SER A 47 0.07 1.08 9.87
C SER A 47 0.14 2.61 9.66
N ILE A 48 -0.02 3.34 10.77
CA ILE A 48 -0.22 4.80 10.90
C ILE A 48 0.93 5.65 10.31
N PHE A 49 2.10 5.06 10.07
CA PHE A 49 3.29 5.80 9.59
C PHE A 49 3.34 6.07 8.07
N VAL A 50 2.36 5.60 7.29
CA VAL A 50 2.35 5.73 5.81
C VAL A 50 1.70 7.03 5.31
N SER A 51 0.97 7.74 6.16
CA SER A 51 0.14 8.87 5.71
C SER A 51 0.92 10.12 5.32
N ASP A 52 2.18 10.29 5.73
CA ASP A 52 2.94 11.53 5.48
C ASP A 52 3.78 11.50 4.18
N GLU A 53 4.15 10.33 3.65
CA GLU A 53 4.95 10.24 2.40
C GLU A 53 4.09 10.05 1.12
N ALA A 54 2.81 9.67 1.26
CA ALA A 54 1.94 9.37 0.13
C ALA A 54 0.97 10.51 -0.26
N ALA A 55 0.88 11.58 0.55
CA ALA A 55 -0.13 12.65 0.44
C ALA A 55 0.11 13.67 -0.69
N GLY A 56 0.62 13.21 -1.84
CA GLY A 56 0.59 13.93 -3.12
C GLY A 56 -0.64 13.63 -3.99
N GLY A 57 -1.53 12.71 -3.58
CA GLY A 57 -2.75 12.42 -4.32
C GLY A 57 -3.62 11.37 -3.61
N ASP A 58 -4.87 11.74 -3.35
CA ASP A 58 -5.97 10.94 -2.80
C ASP A 58 -5.92 10.57 -1.31
N LYS A 59 -6.73 11.33 -0.56
CA LYS A 59 -7.10 11.13 0.83
C LYS A 59 -7.84 9.80 0.99
N ILE A 60 -7.14 8.77 1.46
CA ILE A 60 -7.80 7.59 2.02
C ILE A 60 -8.03 7.86 3.51
N ALA A 61 -9.30 7.87 3.90
CA ALA A 61 -9.77 8.25 5.22
C ALA A 61 -9.18 7.34 6.31
N ALA A 62 -8.72 7.99 7.37
CA ALA A 62 -8.22 7.39 8.60
C ALA A 62 -9.36 6.68 9.36
N VAL A 63 -9.10 5.45 9.79
CA VAL A 63 -9.86 4.81 10.87
C VAL A 63 -8.86 4.46 11.96
N SER A 64 -8.87 5.26 13.02
CA SER A 64 -8.28 4.87 14.31
C SER A 64 -9.37 4.18 15.11
N GLU A 65 -9.13 2.95 15.56
CA GLU A 65 -9.81 2.46 16.75
C GLU A 65 -8.77 1.81 17.65
N ASN A 66 -8.60 2.42 18.82
CA ASN A 66 -7.97 1.85 20.00
C ASN A 66 -8.43 0.40 20.17
N ALA A 67 -7.49 -0.53 20.25
CA ALA A 67 -7.77 -1.86 20.79
C ALA A 67 -6.68 -2.26 21.80
N ILE A 68 -6.96 -1.90 23.05
CA ILE A 68 -6.81 -2.72 24.27
C ILE A 68 -5.37 -2.98 24.79
N SER A 69 -5.04 -2.25 25.86
CA SER A 69 -4.66 -2.85 27.15
C SER A 69 -5.59 -2.32 28.23
#